data_AF-A0A958SF66-F1
#
_entry.id   AF-A0A958SF66-F1
#
_cell.length_a   1.000
_cell.length_b   1.000
_cell.length_c   1.000
_cell.angle_alpha   90.00
_cell.angle_beta   90.00
_cell.angle_gamma   90.00
#
_symmetry.space_group_name_H-M   'P 1'
#
loop_
_entity.id
_entity.type
_entity.pdbx_description
1 polymer ?
#
loop_
_entity_poly.entity_id
_entity_poly.type
_entity_poly.pdbx_seq_one_letter_code
_entity_poly.pdbx_strand_id
1 'polypeptide(L)'
;MDLKLRQVDWFDSLQKWAFGLYVLSLPTSISGMEIFSSCLVLLIVVRWLWTREKLEIPPFMKPLAIFMGVAALSALLGKKPTLLEKLADVGSLRFFALYVFLYYQLRRYNRSAYWLRILFVVTTVIGIYGVFQHFMPLDLLRPEGKKIIHYAVEELELGPRVLGTFDWHLSFANVYLLYASVFLSLALSLFPRQWWRLLHATLLCVVVVWTSSRIAWFATCVTAALCACARGWKVLLATAALLLMVMLGSFATSPGMRERLRRTVEGTNPGYNFSQRQCVWEIHRDIFLDHPILGIGYHNNGYLSKKYVEGSCIGYVERAVGNAHSTPLEILATTGLLGTLAYLWFWFSVFWWGVRRYLSLVGGTAERAFGWGTLVALLGFNLQGLSHLNIYEPIIAHNLAFFLALLASMGHLGLNLPNATPTRA
;
A
#
# COMPACT_ATOMS: atom_id res chain seq x y z
N MET A 1 -33.53 -31.71 -6.28
CA MET A 1 -33.30 -30.53 -5.42
C MET A 1 -31.92 -30.59 -4.75
N ASP A 2 -31.49 -31.76 -4.27
CA ASP A 2 -30.17 -31.98 -3.63
C ASP A 2 -28.94 -31.67 -4.49
N LEU A 3 -28.96 -31.95 -5.80
CA LEU A 3 -27.80 -31.68 -6.67
C LEU A 3 -27.53 -30.17 -6.85
N LYS A 4 -28.57 -29.34 -6.95
CA LYS A 4 -28.42 -27.88 -7.03
C LYS A 4 -27.93 -27.29 -5.71
N LEU A 5 -28.39 -27.79 -4.57
CA LEU A 5 -27.94 -27.34 -3.24
C LEU A 5 -26.48 -27.74 -2.99
N ARG A 6 -26.10 -29.00 -3.27
CA ARG A 6 -24.70 -29.45 -3.19
C ARG A 6 -23.78 -28.70 -4.17
N GLN A 7 -24.29 -28.31 -5.35
CA GLN A 7 -23.53 -27.54 -6.33
C GLN A 7 -23.21 -26.11 -5.85
N VAL A 8 -24.09 -25.50 -5.07
CA VAL A 8 -23.87 -24.16 -4.52
C VAL A 8 -22.84 -24.20 -3.37
N ASP A 9 -22.83 -25.27 -2.57
CA ASP A 9 -21.95 -25.41 -1.40
C ASP A 9 -20.46 -25.63 -1.75
N TRP A 10 -20.15 -26.42 -2.79
CA TRP A 10 -18.75 -26.60 -3.22
C TRP A 10 -18.19 -25.31 -3.82
N PHE A 11 -18.99 -24.58 -4.60
CA PHE A 11 -18.58 -23.33 -5.25
C PHE A 11 -18.30 -22.25 -4.21
N ASP A 12 -19.17 -22.15 -3.19
CA ASP A 12 -18.97 -21.27 -2.04
C ASP A 12 -17.70 -21.62 -1.25
N SER A 13 -17.36 -22.90 -1.13
CA SER A 13 -16.14 -23.34 -0.47
C SER A 13 -14.90 -22.98 -1.27
N LEU A 14 -14.91 -23.21 -2.58
CA LEU A 14 -13.79 -22.87 -3.47
C LEU A 14 -13.51 -21.36 -3.49
N GLN A 15 -14.55 -20.53 -3.55
CA GLN A 15 -14.42 -19.07 -3.54
C GLN A 15 -13.84 -18.57 -2.20
N LYS A 16 -14.19 -19.20 -1.06
CA LYS A 16 -13.58 -18.90 0.25
C LYS A 16 -12.11 -19.29 0.31
N TRP A 17 -11.74 -20.46 -0.23
CA TRP A 17 -10.35 -20.91 -0.29
C TRP A 17 -9.50 -20.01 -1.16
N ALA A 18 -9.96 -19.67 -2.37
CA ALA A 18 -9.28 -18.74 -3.27
C ALA A 18 -9.05 -17.38 -2.59
N PHE A 19 -10.06 -16.84 -1.90
CA PHE A 19 -9.92 -15.60 -1.16
C PHE A 19 -8.97 -15.71 0.04
N GLY A 20 -9.00 -16.81 0.79
CA GLY A 20 -8.08 -17.05 1.90
C GLY A 20 -6.62 -17.13 1.45
N LEU A 21 -6.37 -17.83 0.34
CA LEU A 21 -5.04 -17.92 -0.28
C LEU A 21 -4.59 -16.57 -0.85
N TYR A 22 -5.51 -15.78 -1.41
CA TYR A 22 -5.24 -14.40 -1.81
C TYR A 22 -4.82 -13.56 -0.59
N VAL A 23 -5.58 -13.58 0.51
CA VAL A 23 -5.27 -12.84 1.74
C VAL A 23 -3.93 -13.28 2.36
N LEU A 24 -3.61 -14.58 2.33
CA LEU A 24 -2.32 -15.12 2.74
C LEU A 24 -1.16 -14.56 1.87
N SER A 25 -1.42 -14.37 0.58
CA SER A 25 -0.43 -13.91 -0.39
C SER A 25 -0.14 -12.41 -0.29
N LEU A 26 -1.10 -11.61 0.19
CA LEU A 26 -0.98 -10.15 0.28
C LEU A 26 0.29 -9.64 1.02
N PRO A 27 0.71 -10.21 2.15
CA PRO A 27 1.96 -9.83 2.81
C PRO A 27 3.20 -10.60 2.30
N THR A 28 3.07 -11.54 1.36
CA THR A 28 4.13 -12.52 1.05
C THR A 28 4.57 -12.59 -0.41
N SER A 29 3.66 -12.78 -1.37
CA SER A 29 4.05 -13.20 -2.73
C SER A 29 3.21 -12.56 -3.81
N ILE A 30 3.87 -11.89 -4.76
CA ILE A 30 3.22 -11.34 -5.95
C ILE A 30 2.59 -12.43 -6.82
N SER A 31 3.27 -13.57 -7.01
CA SER A 31 2.74 -14.69 -7.79
C SER A 31 1.47 -15.25 -7.16
N GLY A 32 1.45 -15.37 -5.83
CA GLY A 32 0.24 -15.75 -5.10
C GLY A 32 -0.89 -14.73 -5.27
N MET A 33 -0.59 -13.43 -5.16
CA MET A 33 -1.59 -12.38 -5.39
C MET A 33 -2.23 -12.48 -6.78
N GLU A 34 -1.43 -12.59 -7.84
CA GLU A 34 -1.90 -12.67 -9.23
C GLU A 34 -2.71 -13.94 -9.49
N ILE A 35 -2.21 -15.11 -9.09
CA ILE A 35 -2.90 -16.40 -9.29
C ILE A 35 -4.23 -16.43 -8.55
N PHE A 36 -4.23 -16.12 -7.24
CA PHE A 36 -5.42 -16.26 -6.43
C PHE A 36 -6.44 -15.14 -6.67
N SER A 37 -6.00 -13.92 -6.99
CA SER A 37 -6.93 -12.86 -7.41
C SER A 37 -7.57 -13.16 -8.75
N SER A 38 -6.81 -13.66 -9.74
CA SER A 38 -7.36 -14.04 -11.04
C SER A 38 -8.37 -15.18 -10.92
N CYS A 39 -8.04 -16.21 -10.13
CA CYS A 39 -8.97 -17.30 -9.80
C CYS A 39 -10.23 -16.77 -9.12
N LEU A 40 -10.08 -15.89 -8.13
CA LEU A 40 -11.20 -15.28 -7.41
C LEU A 40 -12.11 -14.45 -8.34
N VAL A 41 -11.53 -13.62 -9.21
CA VAL A 41 -12.27 -12.83 -10.19
C VAL A 41 -13.07 -13.74 -11.11
N LEU A 42 -12.44 -14.80 -11.64
CA LEU A 42 -13.11 -15.79 -12.48
C LEU A 42 -14.30 -16.44 -11.76
N LEU A 43 -14.10 -16.88 -10.51
CA LEU A 43 -15.17 -17.48 -9.70
C LEU A 43 -16.32 -16.50 -9.44
N ILE A 44 -16.03 -15.23 -9.15
CA ILE A 44 -17.06 -14.21 -8.96
C ILE A 44 -17.85 -13.98 -10.26
N VAL A 45 -17.17 -13.89 -11.41
CA VAL A 45 -17.80 -13.70 -12.72
C VAL A 45 -18.66 -14.90 -13.10
N VAL A 46 -18.14 -16.13 -12.97
CA VAL A 46 -18.89 -17.37 -13.25
C VAL A 46 -20.14 -17.45 -12.38
N ARG A 47 -20.01 -17.13 -11.08
CA ARG A 47 -21.15 -17.08 -10.17
C ARG A 47 -22.18 -16.07 -10.62
N TRP A 48 -21.75 -14.86 -10.93
CA TRP A 48 -22.64 -13.79 -11.36
C TRP A 48 -23.40 -14.15 -12.65
N LEU A 49 -22.74 -14.78 -13.62
CA LEU A 49 -23.37 -15.28 -14.84
C LEU A 49 -24.39 -16.39 -14.56
N TRP A 50 -24.15 -17.21 -13.54
CA TRP A 50 -25.07 -18.26 -13.11
C TRP A 50 -26.27 -17.70 -12.35
N THR A 51 -26.04 -16.94 -11.28
CA THR A 51 -27.09 -16.52 -10.35
C THR A 51 -27.84 -15.27 -10.80
N ARG A 52 -27.23 -14.48 -11.70
CA ARG A 52 -27.77 -13.20 -12.19
C ARG A 52 -28.14 -12.25 -11.05
N GLU A 53 -27.43 -12.36 -9.93
CA GLU A 53 -27.61 -11.49 -8.76
C GLU A 53 -27.37 -10.02 -9.16
N LYS A 54 -28.20 -9.12 -8.60
CA LYS A 54 -28.02 -7.68 -8.80
C LYS A 54 -26.73 -7.23 -8.12
N LEU A 55 -25.87 -6.59 -8.90
CA LEU A 55 -24.59 -6.06 -8.46
C LEU A 55 -24.76 -4.64 -7.90
N GLU A 56 -24.52 -4.48 -6.60
CA GLU A 56 -24.52 -3.17 -5.93
C GLU A 56 -23.25 -2.38 -6.24
N ILE A 57 -23.41 -1.18 -6.82
CA ILE A 57 -22.28 -0.31 -7.15
C ILE A 57 -21.49 0.02 -5.87
N PRO A 58 -20.19 -0.32 -5.79
CA PRO A 58 -19.38 -0.02 -4.61
C PRO A 58 -19.27 1.50 -4.37
N PRO A 59 -19.05 1.92 -3.11
CA PRO A 59 -18.68 3.30 -2.80
C PRO A 59 -17.56 3.83 -3.69
N PHE A 60 -17.59 5.13 -4.01
CA PHE A 60 -16.55 5.81 -4.81
C PHE A 60 -16.17 5.13 -6.15
N MET A 61 -17.02 4.23 -6.69
CA MET A 61 -16.80 3.58 -7.98
C MET A 61 -16.84 4.58 -9.14
N LYS A 62 -17.76 5.56 -9.11
CA LYS A 62 -17.86 6.59 -10.16
C LYS A 62 -16.55 7.39 -10.35
N PRO A 63 -15.96 8.02 -9.31
CA PRO A 63 -14.71 8.73 -9.49
C PRO A 63 -13.54 7.80 -9.85
N LEU A 64 -13.53 6.55 -9.36
CA LEU A 64 -12.53 5.56 -9.78
C LEU A 64 -12.63 5.24 -11.28
N ALA A 65 -13.84 4.98 -11.78
CA ALA A 65 -14.09 4.69 -13.19
C ALA A 65 -13.71 5.86 -14.09
N ILE A 66 -13.94 7.10 -13.65
CA ILE A 66 -13.56 8.30 -14.39
C ILE A 66 -12.04 8.43 -14.44
N PHE A 67 -11.34 8.24 -13.32
CA PHE A 67 -9.87 8.20 -13.32
C PHE A 67 -9.32 7.12 -14.25
N MET A 68 -9.83 5.89 -14.16
CA MET A 68 -9.44 4.79 -15.04
C MET A 68 -9.73 5.09 -16.52
N GLY A 69 -10.87 5.71 -16.82
CA GLY A 69 -11.23 6.10 -18.19
C GLY A 69 -10.27 7.14 -18.78
N VAL A 70 -9.92 8.17 -18.01
CA VAL A 70 -8.95 9.19 -18.43
C VAL A 70 -7.54 8.59 -18.56
N ALA A 71 -7.12 7.74 -17.62
CA ALA A 71 -5.84 7.05 -17.68
C ALA A 71 -5.75 6.11 -18.90
N ALA A 72 -6.83 5.38 -19.21
CA ALA A 72 -6.90 4.52 -20.38
C ALA A 72 -6.86 5.33 -21.69
N LEU A 73 -7.61 6.43 -21.77
CA LEU A 73 -7.57 7.33 -22.91
C LEU A 73 -6.16 7.90 -23.12
N SER A 74 -5.52 8.35 -22.03
CA SER A 74 -4.15 8.82 -22.04
C SER A 74 -3.18 7.73 -22.53
N ALA A 75 -3.27 6.49 -22.01
CA ALA A 75 -2.44 5.36 -22.46
C ALA A 75 -2.58 5.09 -23.98
N LEU A 76 -3.81 5.06 -24.49
CA LEU A 76 -4.11 4.79 -25.90
C LEU A 76 -3.58 5.89 -26.83
N LEU A 77 -3.64 7.15 -26.38
CA LEU A 77 -3.09 8.31 -27.07
C LEU A 77 -1.58 8.51 -26.82
N GLY A 78 -0.99 7.65 -25.98
CA GLY A 78 0.42 7.70 -25.63
C GLY A 78 1.36 7.47 -26.82
N LYS A 79 2.65 7.75 -26.58
CA LYS A 79 3.72 7.69 -27.58
C LYS A 79 4.35 6.30 -27.80
N LYS A 80 3.97 5.26 -27.06
CA LYS A 80 4.49 3.90 -27.32
C LYS A 80 4.17 3.46 -28.76
N PRO A 81 5.09 2.77 -29.45
CA PRO A 81 4.97 2.54 -30.89
C PRO A 81 3.87 1.53 -31.25
N THR A 82 3.63 0.52 -30.42
CA THR A 82 2.68 -0.55 -30.75
C THR A 82 1.36 -0.42 -29.99
N LEU A 83 0.26 -0.85 -30.61
CA LEU A 83 -1.04 -0.95 -29.95
C LEU A 83 -1.00 -1.94 -28.78
N LEU A 84 -0.21 -3.03 -28.89
CA LEU A 84 -0.09 -4.05 -27.85
C LEU A 84 0.49 -3.47 -26.55
N GLU A 85 1.53 -2.64 -26.64
CA GLU A 85 2.11 -1.97 -25.47
C GLU A 85 1.12 -1.00 -24.82
N LYS A 86 0.36 -0.25 -25.62
CA LYS A 86 -0.69 0.65 -25.11
C LYS A 86 -1.80 -0.12 -24.41
N LEU A 87 -2.22 -1.25 -24.97
CA LEU A 87 -3.21 -2.13 -24.36
C LEU A 87 -2.68 -2.80 -23.08
N ALA A 88 -1.38 -3.07 -22.99
CA ALA A 88 -0.77 -3.55 -21.75
C ALA A 88 -0.82 -2.49 -20.64
N ASP A 89 -0.57 -1.21 -20.98
CA ASP A 89 -0.71 -0.09 -20.03
C ASP A 89 -2.15 0.11 -19.57
N VAL A 90 -3.13 0.01 -20.48
CA VAL A 90 -4.56 -0.02 -20.11
C VAL A 90 -4.86 -1.23 -19.22
N GLY A 91 -4.28 -2.39 -19.55
CA GLY A 91 -4.44 -3.63 -18.81
C GLY A 91 -3.97 -3.54 -17.35
N SER A 92 -2.98 -2.70 -17.04
CA SER A 92 -2.52 -2.50 -15.65
C SER A 92 -3.57 -1.81 -14.77
N LEU A 93 -4.56 -1.13 -15.35
CA LEU A 93 -5.71 -0.58 -14.60
C LEU A 93 -6.58 -1.68 -13.97
N ARG A 94 -6.41 -2.95 -14.35
CA ARG A 94 -7.09 -4.11 -13.73
C ARG A 94 -6.89 -4.16 -12.21
N PHE A 95 -5.78 -3.65 -11.69
CA PHE A 95 -5.55 -3.64 -10.25
C PHE A 95 -6.51 -2.70 -9.50
N PHE A 96 -6.94 -1.61 -10.13
CA PHE A 96 -8.01 -0.78 -9.60
C PHE A 96 -9.37 -1.46 -9.74
N ALA A 97 -9.61 -2.19 -10.83
CA ALA A 97 -10.84 -2.97 -10.99
C ALA A 97 -10.96 -4.08 -9.94
N LEU A 98 -9.83 -4.62 -9.44
CA LEU A 98 -9.80 -5.66 -8.41
C LEU A 98 -10.54 -5.24 -7.13
N TYR A 99 -10.51 -3.96 -6.78
CA TYR A 99 -11.29 -3.41 -5.65
C TYR A 99 -12.77 -3.82 -5.70
N VAL A 100 -13.38 -3.78 -6.88
CA VAL A 100 -14.82 -4.09 -7.07
C VAL A 100 -15.10 -5.55 -6.70
N PHE A 101 -14.27 -6.47 -7.19
CA PHE A 101 -14.42 -7.90 -6.91
C PHE A 101 -14.18 -8.21 -5.42
N LEU A 102 -13.17 -7.57 -4.82
CA LEU A 102 -12.88 -7.73 -3.39
C LEU A 102 -14.00 -7.16 -2.51
N TYR A 103 -14.64 -6.06 -2.91
CA TYR A 103 -15.81 -5.52 -2.22
C TYR A 103 -16.97 -6.53 -2.19
N TYR A 104 -17.33 -7.11 -3.33
CA TYR A 104 -18.39 -8.13 -3.39
C TYR A 104 -18.04 -9.36 -2.57
N GLN A 105 -16.78 -9.80 -2.63
CA GLN A 105 -16.30 -10.93 -1.84
C GLN A 105 -16.47 -10.68 -0.34
N LEU A 106 -16.07 -9.49 0.15
CA LEU A 106 -16.19 -9.12 1.56
C LEU A 106 -17.64 -8.94 2.00
N ARG A 107 -18.49 -8.33 1.15
CA ARG A 107 -19.93 -8.17 1.42
C ARG A 107 -20.64 -9.51 1.54
N ARG A 108 -20.28 -10.49 0.71
CA ARG A 108 -20.89 -11.81 0.74
C ARG A 108 -20.41 -12.66 1.92
N TYR A 109 -19.10 -12.64 2.21
CA TYR A 109 -18.52 -13.42 3.31
C TYR A 109 -18.10 -12.50 4.44
N ASN A 110 -19.06 -12.18 5.32
CA ASN A 110 -18.83 -11.42 6.53
C ASN A 110 -18.02 -12.23 7.58
N ARG A 111 -16.75 -12.48 7.28
CA ARG A 111 -15.76 -13.18 8.12
C ARG A 111 -14.49 -12.36 8.29
N SER A 112 -14.62 -11.04 8.36
CA SER A 112 -13.48 -10.11 8.46
C SER A 112 -12.56 -10.42 9.63
N ALA A 113 -13.12 -10.85 10.76
CA ALA A 113 -12.33 -11.30 11.91
C ALA A 113 -11.42 -12.50 11.59
N TYR A 114 -11.85 -13.42 10.74
CA TYR A 114 -11.04 -14.56 10.30
C TYR A 114 -9.91 -14.11 9.37
N TRP A 115 -10.21 -13.27 8.37
CA TRP A 115 -9.21 -12.72 7.45
C TRP A 115 -8.15 -11.89 8.18
N LEU A 116 -8.56 -11.10 9.19
CA LEU A 116 -7.63 -10.35 10.04
C LEU A 116 -6.76 -11.25 10.91
N ARG A 117 -7.24 -12.42 11.33
CA ARG A 117 -6.40 -13.40 12.04
C ARG A 117 -5.34 -14.00 11.12
N ILE A 118 -5.68 -14.33 9.87
CA ILE A 118 -4.70 -14.78 8.87
C ILE A 118 -3.64 -13.70 8.68
N LEU A 119 -4.05 -12.45 8.41
CA LEU A 119 -3.12 -11.34 8.24
C LEU A 119 -2.25 -11.13 9.49
N PHE A 120 -2.83 -11.17 10.69
CA PHE A 120 -2.08 -11.04 11.94
C PHE A 120 -0.98 -12.10 12.05
N VAL A 121 -1.31 -13.37 11.81
CA VAL A 121 -0.34 -14.47 11.89
C VAL A 121 0.76 -14.30 10.84
N VAL A 122 0.40 -14.11 9.57
CA VAL A 122 1.38 -14.05 8.47
C VAL A 122 2.27 -12.82 8.60
N THR A 123 1.71 -11.64 8.88
CA THR A 123 2.50 -10.42 9.06
C THR A 123 3.39 -10.49 10.31
N THR A 124 3.01 -11.24 11.35
CA THR A 124 3.89 -11.53 12.49
C THR A 124 5.08 -12.38 12.07
N VAL A 125 4.83 -13.49 11.35
CA VAL A 125 5.91 -14.39 10.89
C VAL A 125 6.90 -13.65 9.99
N ILE A 126 6.40 -12.90 9.01
CA ILE A 126 7.27 -12.12 8.12
C ILE A 126 7.91 -10.94 8.85
N GLY A 127 7.24 -10.34 9.84
CA GLY A 127 7.82 -9.31 10.70
C GLY A 127 9.01 -9.85 11.49
N ILE A 128 8.89 -11.04 12.10
CA ILE A 128 10.00 -11.71 12.79
C ILE A 128 11.12 -12.02 11.80
N TYR A 129 10.80 -12.52 10.61
CA TYR A 129 11.80 -12.72 9.56
C TYR A 129 12.52 -11.42 9.18
N GLY A 130 11.79 -10.31 9.07
CA GLY A 130 12.34 -8.98 8.83
C GLY A 130 13.26 -8.49 9.95
N VAL A 131 13.00 -8.87 11.21
CA VAL A 131 13.93 -8.58 12.31
C VAL A 131 15.29 -9.23 12.06
N PHE A 132 15.33 -10.49 11.63
CA PHE A 132 16.58 -11.15 11.28
C PHE A 132 17.28 -10.48 10.08
N GLN A 133 16.52 -10.07 9.06
CA GLN A 133 17.07 -9.36 7.90
C GLN A 133 17.74 -8.02 8.26
N HIS A 134 17.34 -7.37 9.35
CA HIS A 134 17.97 -6.12 9.78
C HIS A 134 19.38 -6.32 10.34
N PHE A 135 19.58 -7.41 11.09
CA PHE A 135 20.85 -7.70 11.75
C PHE A 135 21.79 -8.56 10.90
N MET A 136 21.25 -9.31 9.96
CA MET A 136 21.98 -10.24 9.13
C MET A 136 21.58 -10.04 7.66
N PRO A 137 22.54 -9.98 6.72
CA PRO A 137 22.23 -9.96 5.29
C PRO A 137 21.64 -11.32 4.88
N LEU A 138 20.32 -11.45 5.02
CA LEU A 138 19.62 -12.74 5.02
C LEU A 138 18.52 -12.79 3.95
N ASP A 139 18.62 -13.77 3.07
CA ASP A 139 17.53 -14.19 2.19
C ASP A 139 17.38 -15.73 2.28
N LEU A 140 16.33 -16.17 2.96
CA LEU A 140 16.04 -17.61 3.18
C LEU A 140 15.13 -18.19 2.09
N LEU A 141 14.50 -17.35 1.28
CA LEU A 141 13.44 -17.75 0.38
C LEU A 141 13.96 -18.03 -1.03
N ARG A 142 15.03 -17.32 -1.43
CA ARG A 142 15.60 -17.45 -2.77
C ARG A 142 16.83 -18.37 -2.74
N PRO A 143 17.02 -19.22 -3.76
CA PRO A 143 18.18 -20.09 -3.86
C PRO A 143 19.49 -19.29 -3.98
N GLU A 144 20.62 -19.93 -3.69
CA GLU A 144 21.95 -19.35 -3.87
C GLU A 144 22.12 -18.77 -5.28
N GLY A 145 22.73 -17.59 -5.39
CA GLY A 145 22.87 -16.84 -6.64
C GLY A 145 21.65 -16.01 -7.05
N LYS A 146 20.50 -16.17 -6.37
CA LYS A 146 19.30 -15.32 -6.56
C LYS A 146 18.88 -14.57 -5.28
N LYS A 147 19.72 -14.59 -4.25
CA LYS A 147 19.48 -13.87 -3.01
C LYS A 147 19.43 -12.37 -3.26
N ILE A 148 18.45 -11.71 -2.67
CA ILE A 148 18.28 -10.26 -2.76
C ILE A 148 18.55 -9.66 -1.39
N ILE A 149 19.59 -8.83 -1.32
CA ILE A 149 20.01 -8.14 -0.11
C ILE A 149 20.23 -6.69 -0.50
N HIS A 150 19.60 -5.77 0.23
CA HIS A 150 19.78 -4.34 0.03
C HIS A 150 20.36 -3.71 1.27
N TYR A 151 21.15 -2.66 1.08
CA TYR A 151 21.82 -1.98 2.18
C TYR A 151 21.36 -0.54 2.33
N ALA A 152 21.32 -0.08 3.56
CA ALA A 152 21.06 1.30 3.92
C ALA A 152 22.15 2.23 3.34
N VAL A 153 23.33 1.73 3.04
CA VAL A 153 24.28 2.44 2.18
C VAL A 153 24.86 1.42 1.21
N GLU A 154 24.43 1.47 -0.04
CA GLU A 154 24.69 0.40 -1.00
C GLU A 154 26.19 0.29 -1.32
N GLU A 155 26.89 1.41 -1.51
CA GLU A 155 28.32 1.41 -1.84
C GLU A 155 29.21 0.87 -0.72
N LEU A 156 28.71 0.89 0.52
CA LEU A 156 29.46 0.48 1.71
C LEU A 156 28.93 -0.85 2.27
N GLU A 157 27.94 -1.46 1.62
CA GLU A 157 27.20 -2.63 2.13
C GLU A 157 26.80 -2.47 3.62
N LEU A 158 26.43 -1.24 4.00
CA LEU A 158 26.27 -0.87 5.39
C LEU A 158 24.79 -0.90 5.79
N GLY A 159 24.48 -1.71 6.80
CA GLY A 159 23.14 -1.82 7.39
C GLY A 159 22.14 -2.51 6.47
N PRO A 160 22.01 -3.84 6.55
CA PRO A 160 21.00 -4.59 5.81
C PRO A 160 19.59 -4.01 6.00
N ARG A 161 18.83 -3.95 4.91
CA ARG A 161 17.45 -3.47 4.91
C ARG A 161 16.49 -4.63 5.05
N VAL A 162 15.36 -4.33 5.65
CA VAL A 162 14.23 -5.27 5.67
C VAL A 162 13.51 -5.23 4.34
N LEU A 163 13.36 -6.42 3.73
CA LEU A 163 12.57 -6.65 2.51
C LEU A 163 11.36 -7.57 2.77
N GLY A 164 11.34 -8.27 3.90
CA GLY A 164 10.50 -9.43 4.11
C GLY A 164 10.71 -10.43 2.98
N THR A 165 9.61 -10.83 2.37
CA THR A 165 9.58 -11.75 1.23
C THR A 165 9.57 -11.06 -0.13
N PHE A 166 9.58 -9.72 -0.17
CA PHE A 166 9.54 -8.96 -1.41
C PHE A 166 10.94 -8.71 -1.96
N ASP A 167 10.99 -8.26 -3.21
CA ASP A 167 12.24 -7.95 -3.90
C ASP A 167 12.72 -6.51 -3.60
N TRP A 168 11.86 -5.63 -3.08
CA TRP A 168 12.18 -4.22 -2.89
C TRP A 168 11.69 -3.67 -1.55
N HIS A 169 12.58 -2.97 -0.84
CA HIS A 169 12.35 -2.47 0.52
C HIS A 169 11.26 -1.38 0.58
N LEU A 170 11.07 -0.59 -0.48
CA LEU A 170 10.01 0.44 -0.52
C LEU A 170 8.62 -0.19 -0.67
N SER A 171 8.51 -1.28 -1.43
CA SER A 171 7.27 -2.06 -1.55
C SER A 171 6.90 -2.66 -0.21
N PHE A 172 7.88 -3.24 0.49
CA PHE A 172 7.70 -3.75 1.85
C PHE A 172 7.25 -2.66 2.82
N ALA A 173 7.95 -1.52 2.85
CA ALA A 173 7.59 -0.37 3.69
C ALA A 173 6.15 0.10 3.41
N ASN A 174 5.75 0.13 2.13
CA ASN A 174 4.41 0.55 1.75
C ASN A 174 3.33 -0.39 2.30
N VAL A 175 3.46 -1.67 1.97
CA VAL A 175 2.50 -2.71 2.37
C VAL A 175 2.45 -2.88 3.88
N TYR A 176 3.60 -2.92 4.56
CA TYR A 176 3.63 -3.14 6.01
C TYR A 176 3.17 -1.93 6.81
N LEU A 177 3.29 -0.71 6.28
CA LEU A 177 2.68 0.46 6.92
C LEU A 177 1.15 0.39 6.91
N LEU A 178 0.54 -0.19 5.87
CA LEU A 178 -0.91 -0.42 5.82
C LEU A 178 -1.36 -1.30 7.00
N TYR A 179 -0.67 -2.43 7.18
CA TYR A 179 -0.94 -3.36 8.27
C TYR A 179 -0.63 -2.76 9.64
N ALA A 180 0.52 -2.10 9.79
CA ALA A 180 0.92 -1.43 11.03
C ALA A 180 -0.15 -0.42 11.47
N SER A 181 -0.69 0.38 10.54
CA SER A 181 -1.72 1.39 10.84
C SER A 181 -3.01 0.77 11.37
N VAL A 182 -3.50 -0.31 10.72
CA VAL A 182 -4.71 -1.02 11.17
C VAL A 182 -4.50 -1.70 12.51
N PHE A 183 -3.42 -2.46 12.67
CA PHE A 183 -3.17 -3.20 13.89
C PHE A 183 -2.80 -2.29 15.07
N LEU A 184 -2.13 -1.16 14.84
CA LEU A 184 -1.89 -0.15 15.87
C LEU A 184 -3.20 0.48 16.34
N SER A 185 -4.09 0.85 15.41
CA SER A 185 -5.39 1.40 15.77
C SER A 185 -6.20 0.39 16.61
N LEU A 186 -6.24 -0.88 16.20
CA LEU A 186 -6.85 -1.95 17.00
C LEU A 186 -6.18 -2.14 18.36
N ALA A 187 -4.85 -2.12 18.43
CA ALA A 187 -4.08 -2.29 19.65
C ALA A 187 -4.40 -1.20 20.68
N LEU A 188 -4.31 0.06 20.29
CA LEU A 188 -4.57 1.20 21.17
C LEU A 188 -6.03 1.24 21.66
N SER A 189 -6.95 0.67 20.89
CA SER A 189 -8.39 0.62 21.22
C SER A 189 -8.78 -0.48 22.19
N LEU A 190 -7.99 -1.55 22.22
CA LEU A 190 -8.27 -2.77 22.96
C LEU A 190 -7.27 -2.97 24.12
N PHE A 191 -6.36 -2.01 24.32
CA PHE A 191 -5.45 -1.95 25.44
C PHE A 191 -6.20 -1.58 26.74
N PRO A 192 -5.79 -2.11 27.92
CA PRO A 192 -4.70 -3.06 28.17
C PRO A 192 -5.07 -4.53 27.92
N ARG A 193 -6.35 -4.84 27.70
CA ARG A 193 -6.86 -6.24 27.65
C ARG A 193 -6.19 -7.09 26.56
N GLN A 194 -5.84 -6.51 25.42
CA GLN A 194 -5.20 -7.20 24.30
C GLN A 194 -3.80 -6.62 24.01
N TRP A 195 -2.98 -6.49 25.06
CA TRP A 195 -1.62 -5.93 24.99
C TRP A 195 -0.72 -6.59 23.93
N TRP A 196 -0.91 -7.87 23.61
CA TRP A 196 -0.19 -8.59 22.55
C TRP A 196 -0.40 -7.96 21.16
N ARG A 197 -1.52 -7.26 20.92
CA ARG A 197 -1.73 -6.49 19.69
C ARG A 197 -0.78 -5.30 19.60
N LEU A 198 -0.43 -4.71 20.74
CA LEU A 198 0.54 -3.61 20.79
C LEU A 198 1.94 -4.14 20.46
N LEU A 199 2.33 -5.31 20.97
CA LEU A 199 3.58 -5.95 20.56
C LEU A 199 3.64 -6.18 19.05
N HIS A 200 2.57 -6.73 18.47
CA HIS A 200 2.49 -6.95 17.03
C HIS A 200 2.55 -5.64 16.23
N ALA A 201 1.77 -4.63 16.61
CA ALA A 201 1.79 -3.32 15.96
C ALA A 201 3.18 -2.66 16.04
N THR A 202 3.84 -2.75 17.19
CA THR A 202 5.22 -2.27 17.39
C THR A 202 6.20 -3.02 16.51
N LEU A 203 6.11 -4.36 16.43
CA LEU A 203 6.92 -5.17 15.51
C LEU A 203 6.77 -4.68 14.07
N LEU A 204 5.54 -4.47 13.60
CA LEU A 204 5.29 -3.99 12.24
C LEU A 204 5.87 -2.58 12.01
N CYS A 205 5.71 -1.66 12.96
CA CYS A 205 6.32 -0.32 12.87
C CYS A 205 7.86 -0.41 12.82
N VAL A 206 8.47 -1.25 13.65
CA VAL A 206 9.93 -1.47 13.70
C VAL A 206 10.44 -1.95 12.35
N VAL A 207 9.83 -2.98 11.74
CA VAL A 207 10.30 -3.50 10.45
C VAL A 207 10.08 -2.52 9.30
N VAL A 208 9.03 -1.69 9.35
CA VAL A 208 8.84 -0.59 8.38
C VAL A 208 9.98 0.43 8.51
N VAL A 209 10.39 0.76 9.73
CA VAL A 209 11.48 1.70 10.00
C VAL A 209 12.82 1.14 9.52
N TRP A 210 13.06 -0.16 9.72
CA TRP A 210 14.27 -0.85 9.29
C TRP A 210 14.38 -1.10 7.77
N THR A 211 13.36 -0.73 6.98
CA THR A 211 13.52 -0.57 5.52
C THR A 211 14.47 0.57 5.15
N SER A 212 14.83 1.41 6.13
CA SER A 212 15.71 2.57 5.97
C SER A 212 15.20 3.58 4.92
N SER A 213 13.89 3.62 4.72
CA SER A 213 13.24 4.59 3.84
C SER A 213 12.86 5.86 4.62
N ARG A 214 13.38 7.00 4.18
CA ARG A 214 13.12 8.32 4.80
C ARG A 214 11.63 8.66 4.82
N ILE A 215 10.93 8.40 3.70
CA ILE A 215 9.50 8.64 3.62
C ILE A 215 8.71 7.65 4.49
N ALA A 216 9.20 6.42 4.68
CA ALA A 216 8.58 5.45 5.57
C ALA A 216 8.72 5.86 7.05
N TRP A 217 9.86 6.42 7.47
CA TRP A 217 10.03 6.98 8.81
C TRP A 217 9.00 8.09 9.08
N PHE A 218 8.91 9.06 8.17
CA PHE A 218 7.95 10.15 8.27
C PHE A 218 6.51 9.64 8.29
N ALA A 219 6.13 8.79 7.33
CA ALA A 219 4.78 8.25 7.23
C ALA A 219 4.41 7.42 8.46
N THR A 220 5.34 6.66 9.04
CA THR A 220 5.12 5.88 10.29
C THR A 220 4.82 6.79 11.48
N CYS A 221 5.56 7.90 11.62
CA CYS A 221 5.29 8.89 12.67
C CYS A 221 3.90 9.52 12.50
N VAL A 222 3.55 9.92 11.27
CA VAL A 222 2.25 10.56 11.00
C VAL A 222 1.09 9.58 11.22
N THR A 223 1.16 8.36 10.69
CA THR A 223 0.07 7.39 10.86
C THR A 223 -0.09 6.95 12.31
N ALA A 224 1.01 6.73 13.03
CA ALA A 224 0.95 6.36 14.43
C ALA A 224 0.41 7.51 15.31
N ALA A 225 0.80 8.76 15.03
CA ALA A 225 0.23 9.93 15.68
C ALA A 225 -1.29 10.02 15.44
N LEU A 226 -1.77 9.83 14.20
CA LEU A 226 -3.20 9.86 13.89
C LEU A 226 -3.98 8.73 14.57
N CYS A 227 -3.41 7.53 14.64
CA CYS A 227 -3.99 6.41 15.41
C CYS A 227 -4.12 6.76 16.90
N ALA A 228 -3.10 7.41 17.48
CA ALA A 228 -3.06 7.76 18.89
C ALA A 228 -3.88 9.01 19.25
N CYS A 229 -3.93 10.03 18.38
CA CYS A 229 -4.74 11.23 18.55
C CYS A 229 -6.22 10.91 18.75
N ALA A 230 -6.73 9.89 18.04
CA ALA A 230 -8.09 9.40 18.20
C ALA A 230 -8.39 8.80 19.60
N ARG A 231 -7.38 8.68 20.46
CA ARG A 231 -7.47 8.14 21.83
C ARG A 231 -7.15 9.18 22.91
N GLY A 232 -6.82 10.41 22.53
CA GLY A 232 -6.49 11.50 23.44
C GLY A 232 -4.99 11.75 23.62
N TRP A 233 -4.65 12.94 24.14
CA TRP A 233 -3.29 13.47 24.16
C TRP A 233 -2.30 12.62 24.99
N LYS A 234 -2.74 11.95 26.06
CA LYS A 234 -1.88 11.06 26.87
C LYS A 234 -1.40 9.85 26.07
N VAL A 235 -2.30 9.24 25.28
CA VAL A 235 -1.97 8.10 24.41
C VAL A 235 -1.08 8.56 23.26
N LEU A 236 -1.32 9.76 22.73
CA LEU A 236 -0.42 10.40 21.76
C LEU A 236 0.99 10.55 22.31
N LEU A 237 1.17 11.11 23.52
CA LEU A 237 2.49 11.26 24.13
C LEU A 237 3.16 9.91 24.39
N ALA A 238 2.42 8.92 24.90
CA ALA A 238 2.96 7.57 25.11
C ALA A 238 3.39 6.90 23.81
N THR A 239 2.60 7.06 22.73
CA THR A 239 2.92 6.53 21.41
C THR A 239 4.12 7.25 20.81
N ALA A 240 4.19 8.59 20.94
CA ALA A 240 5.33 9.39 20.51
C ALA A 240 6.61 9.00 21.25
N ALA A 241 6.55 8.81 22.57
CA ALA A 241 7.68 8.33 23.37
C ALA A 241 8.13 6.93 22.93
N LEU A 242 7.19 6.00 22.69
CA LEU A 242 7.51 4.66 22.19
C LEU A 242 8.18 4.71 20.80
N LEU A 243 7.64 5.50 19.88
CA LEU A 243 8.24 5.68 18.55
C LEU A 243 9.63 6.30 18.66
N LEU A 244 9.80 7.31 19.50
CA LEU A 244 11.10 7.93 19.73
C LEU A 244 12.11 6.91 20.26
N MET A 245 11.73 6.08 21.25
CA MET A 245 12.56 4.99 21.74
C MET A 245 12.93 3.99 20.64
N VAL A 246 11.96 3.61 19.79
CA VAL A 246 12.20 2.72 18.65
C VAL A 246 13.17 3.34 17.65
N MET A 247 12.99 4.62 17.29
CA MET A 247 13.89 5.32 16.37
C MET A 247 15.30 5.41 16.96
N LEU A 248 15.44 5.91 18.19
CA LEU A 248 16.72 6.06 18.86
C LEU A 248 17.44 4.72 19.01
N GLY A 249 16.72 3.66 19.41
CA GLY A 249 17.25 2.30 19.48
C GLY A 249 17.75 1.82 18.11
N SER A 250 16.95 2.02 17.05
CA SER A 250 17.30 1.64 15.68
C SER A 250 18.54 2.38 15.17
N PHE A 251 18.65 3.69 15.43
CA PHE A 251 19.83 4.47 15.08
C PHE A 251 21.03 4.09 15.94
N ALA A 252 20.85 3.69 17.20
CA ALA A 252 21.94 3.23 18.05
C ALA A 252 22.51 1.88 17.60
N THR A 253 21.67 0.97 17.10
CA THR A 253 22.09 -0.39 16.71
C THR A 253 22.51 -0.51 15.25
N SER A 254 22.06 0.37 14.35
CA SER A 254 22.33 0.26 12.90
C SER A 254 23.26 1.35 12.36
N PRO A 255 24.54 1.01 12.03
CA PRO A 255 25.45 1.94 11.38
C PRO A 255 24.91 2.51 10.05
N GLY A 256 24.23 1.68 9.25
CA GLY A 256 23.68 2.11 7.96
C GLY A 256 22.56 3.13 8.10
N MET A 257 21.71 3.00 9.13
CA MET A 257 20.69 4.01 9.41
C MET A 257 21.30 5.33 9.89
N ARG A 258 22.35 5.29 10.73
CA ARG A 258 23.08 6.50 11.15
C ARG A 258 23.70 7.21 9.97
N GLU A 259 24.37 6.45 9.09
CA GLU A 259 25.02 7.02 7.91
C GLU A 259 24.00 7.61 6.93
N ARG A 260 22.83 6.96 6.74
CA ARG A 260 21.71 7.56 5.96
C ARG A 260 21.21 8.85 6.56
N LEU A 261 21.05 8.91 7.89
CA LEU A 261 20.62 10.13 8.57
C LEU A 261 21.66 11.23 8.39
N ARG A 262 22.94 10.92 8.62
CA ARG A 262 24.07 11.85 8.43
C ARG A 262 24.11 12.41 7.02
N ARG A 263 24.10 11.55 5.98
CA ARG A 263 24.06 11.97 4.57
C ARG A 263 22.86 12.85 4.23
N THR A 264 21.72 12.63 4.90
CA THR A 264 20.51 13.44 4.70
C THR A 264 20.64 14.83 5.32
N VAL A 265 21.24 14.93 6.51
CA VAL A 265 21.43 16.19 7.23
C VAL A 265 22.54 17.03 6.61
N GLU A 266 23.67 16.40 6.25
CA GLU A 266 24.86 17.10 5.77
C GLU A 266 24.83 17.40 4.26
N GLY A 267 23.97 16.73 3.47
CA GLY A 267 23.89 16.95 2.02
C GLY A 267 25.18 16.62 1.26
N THR A 268 26.05 15.80 1.84
CA THR A 268 27.45 15.62 1.42
C THR A 268 27.66 14.66 0.24
N ASN A 269 26.60 14.14 -0.39
CA ASN A 269 26.75 13.11 -1.43
C ASN A 269 25.86 13.36 -2.67
N PRO A 270 26.43 13.77 -3.82
CA PRO A 270 25.67 14.06 -5.04
C PRO A 270 24.78 12.89 -5.50
N GLY A 271 25.19 11.65 -5.21
CA GLY A 271 24.48 10.41 -5.54
C GLY A 271 23.26 10.07 -4.66
N TYR A 272 23.03 10.80 -3.56
CA TYR A 272 21.97 10.53 -2.56
C TYR A 272 21.19 11.78 -2.14
N ASN A 273 21.58 12.92 -2.70
CA ASN A 273 21.05 14.23 -2.39
C ASN A 273 19.65 14.42 -2.97
N PHE A 274 18.94 15.39 -2.39
CA PHE A 274 17.70 15.94 -2.92
C PHE A 274 17.86 16.36 -4.40
N SER A 275 19.08 16.73 -4.84
CA SER A 275 19.43 17.10 -6.21
C SER A 275 19.06 16.08 -7.29
N GLN A 276 19.21 14.77 -7.04
CA GLN A 276 18.79 13.75 -8.02
C GLN A 276 17.28 13.72 -8.19
N ARG A 277 16.54 13.84 -7.08
CA ARG A 277 15.07 13.91 -7.13
C ARG A 277 14.60 15.23 -7.74
N GLN A 278 15.30 16.34 -7.47
CA GLN A 278 15.03 17.61 -8.12
C GLN A 278 15.16 17.49 -9.64
N CYS A 279 16.26 16.93 -10.15
CA CYS A 279 16.45 16.69 -11.58
C CYS A 279 15.31 15.84 -12.17
N VAL A 280 14.98 14.72 -11.52
CA VAL A 280 13.86 13.86 -11.97
C VAL A 280 12.53 14.62 -11.92
N TRP A 281 12.29 15.45 -10.91
CA TRP A 281 11.04 16.20 -10.78
C TRP A 281 10.93 17.34 -11.78
N GLU A 282 12.03 18.01 -12.09
CA GLU A 282 12.13 19.02 -13.14
C GLU A 282 11.80 18.40 -14.51
N ILE A 283 12.40 17.26 -14.83
CA ILE A 283 12.07 16.49 -16.05
C ILE A 283 10.57 16.21 -16.15
N HIS A 284 9.93 15.73 -15.07
CA HIS A 284 8.51 15.40 -15.11
C HIS A 284 7.60 16.62 -15.10
N ARG A 285 8.05 17.73 -14.52
CA ARG A 285 7.39 19.03 -14.65
C ARG A 285 7.42 19.50 -16.10
N ASP A 286 8.55 19.40 -16.78
CA ASP A 286 8.71 19.86 -18.16
C ASP A 286 7.87 18.99 -19.12
N ILE A 287 7.83 17.67 -18.90
CA ILE A 287 6.89 16.77 -19.59
C ILE A 287 5.44 17.24 -19.43
N PHE A 288 5.03 17.63 -18.23
CA PHE A 288 3.68 18.14 -18.00
C PHE A 288 3.44 19.47 -18.72
N LEU A 289 4.40 20.40 -18.71
CA LEU A 289 4.26 21.69 -19.38
C LEU A 289 4.10 21.54 -20.90
N ASP A 290 4.77 20.55 -21.50
CA ASP A 290 4.64 20.25 -22.93
C ASP A 290 3.35 19.46 -23.26
N HIS A 291 2.80 18.72 -22.29
CA HIS A 291 1.62 17.86 -22.46
C HIS A 291 0.55 18.05 -21.37
N PRO A 292 -0.01 19.26 -21.20
CA PRO A 292 -0.72 19.63 -19.98
C PRO A 292 -2.10 18.97 -19.78
N ILE A 293 -2.77 18.55 -20.85
CA ILE A 293 -4.17 18.09 -20.75
C ILE A 293 -4.27 16.60 -20.41
N LEU A 294 -3.66 15.74 -21.25
CA LEU A 294 -3.73 14.27 -21.14
C LEU A 294 -2.38 13.62 -20.83
N GLY A 295 -1.32 14.42 -20.64
CA GLY A 295 0.02 13.92 -20.42
C GLY A 295 0.56 13.15 -21.63
N ILE A 296 1.63 12.40 -21.40
CA ILE A 296 2.30 11.62 -22.45
C ILE A 296 1.79 10.20 -22.62
N GLY A 297 0.83 9.78 -21.80
CA GLY A 297 0.33 8.41 -21.72
C GLY A 297 0.64 7.79 -20.36
N TYR A 298 -0.39 7.23 -19.72
CA TYR A 298 -0.25 6.40 -18.53
C TYR A 298 0.80 5.28 -18.75
N HIS A 299 1.74 5.10 -17.82
CA HIS A 299 2.89 4.18 -17.93
C HIS A 299 3.91 4.48 -19.05
N ASN A 300 3.94 5.70 -19.57
CA ASN A 300 4.82 6.05 -20.71
C ASN A 300 6.09 6.84 -20.33
N ASN A 301 6.29 7.18 -19.04
CA ASN A 301 7.47 7.95 -18.60
C ASN A 301 8.78 7.26 -18.97
N GLY A 302 8.87 5.93 -18.90
CA GLY A 302 10.06 5.17 -19.31
C GLY A 302 10.47 5.37 -20.77
N TYR A 303 9.54 5.74 -21.65
CA TYR A 303 9.79 5.93 -23.08
C TYR A 303 10.24 7.36 -23.42
N LEU A 304 9.64 8.38 -22.80
CA LEU A 304 9.88 9.78 -23.16
C LEU A 304 10.79 10.54 -22.21
N SER A 305 10.86 10.18 -20.93
CA SER A 305 11.62 10.97 -19.95
C SER A 305 13.10 11.12 -20.30
N LYS A 306 13.68 10.18 -21.07
CA LYS A 306 15.04 10.28 -21.59
C LYS A 306 15.26 11.48 -22.52
N LYS A 307 14.23 11.95 -23.23
CA LYS A 307 14.33 13.08 -24.17
C LYS A 307 14.40 14.43 -23.49
N TYR A 308 13.96 14.49 -22.24
CA TYR A 308 13.91 15.71 -21.43
C TYR A 308 15.17 15.84 -20.54
N VAL A 309 16.15 14.95 -20.73
CA VAL A 309 17.39 14.98 -19.96
C VAL A 309 18.32 16.02 -20.59
N GLU A 310 18.58 17.09 -19.85
CA GLU A 310 19.45 18.17 -20.29
C GLU A 310 20.49 18.56 -19.21
N GLY A 311 21.60 19.16 -19.66
CA GLY A 311 22.59 19.82 -18.81
C GLY A 311 23.12 18.96 -17.66
N SER A 312 23.03 19.48 -16.43
CA SER A 312 23.55 18.85 -15.20
C SER A 312 22.87 17.52 -14.84
N CYS A 313 21.77 17.15 -15.51
CA CYS A 313 21.07 15.88 -15.28
C CYS A 313 21.77 14.69 -15.95
N ILE A 314 22.55 14.91 -17.01
CA ILE A 314 23.09 13.86 -17.90
C ILE A 314 23.92 12.79 -17.14
N GLY A 315 24.67 13.18 -16.10
CA GLY A 315 25.47 12.25 -15.29
C GLY A 315 24.72 11.51 -14.16
N TYR A 316 23.53 11.98 -13.77
CA TYR A 316 22.71 11.34 -12.73
C TYR A 316 21.67 10.37 -13.30
N VAL A 317 21.49 10.42 -14.62
CA VAL A 317 20.31 9.94 -15.33
C VAL A 317 20.36 8.48 -15.74
N GLU A 318 21.54 7.91 -16.03
CA GLU A 318 21.65 6.52 -16.51
C GLU A 318 21.05 5.48 -15.53
N ARG A 319 20.94 5.81 -14.23
CA ARG A 319 20.32 4.94 -13.21
C ARG A 319 18.92 5.38 -12.76
N ALA A 320 18.46 6.58 -13.11
CA ALA A 320 17.27 7.22 -12.51
C ALA A 320 16.16 7.60 -13.51
N VAL A 321 16.39 7.44 -14.83
CA VAL A 321 15.36 7.76 -15.83
C VAL A 321 14.36 6.63 -15.98
N GLY A 322 13.10 6.93 -15.67
CA GLY A 322 11.98 6.07 -15.99
C GLY A 322 10.68 6.44 -15.30
N ASN A 323 10.74 6.82 -14.02
CA ASN A 323 9.58 7.29 -13.27
C ASN A 323 9.90 8.51 -12.41
N ALA A 324 8.88 9.23 -11.97
CA ALA A 324 9.00 10.47 -11.21
C ALA A 324 9.50 10.27 -9.76
N HIS A 325 9.60 9.01 -9.29
CA HIS A 325 9.77 8.67 -7.88
C HIS A 325 8.79 9.43 -6.96
N SER A 326 7.62 9.78 -7.48
CA SER A 326 6.54 10.50 -6.80
C SER A 326 5.26 10.24 -7.57
N THR A 327 4.29 9.60 -6.92
CA THR A 327 3.02 9.22 -7.53
C THR A 327 2.22 10.42 -8.05
N PRO A 328 2.04 11.53 -7.31
CA PRO A 328 1.32 12.69 -7.84
C PRO A 328 1.98 13.27 -9.10
N LEU A 329 3.31 13.36 -9.11
CA LEU A 329 4.04 13.92 -10.24
C LEU A 329 4.04 12.97 -11.44
N GLU A 330 4.12 11.65 -11.20
CA GLU A 330 3.95 10.64 -12.22
C GLU A 330 2.58 10.76 -12.90
N ILE A 331 1.50 10.84 -12.11
CA ILE A 331 0.14 10.98 -12.63
C ILE A 331 0.00 12.29 -13.42
N LEU A 332 0.57 13.40 -12.92
CA LEU A 332 0.57 14.68 -13.61
C LEU A 332 1.26 14.63 -14.98
N ALA A 333 2.48 14.09 -15.04
CA ALA A 333 3.23 13.98 -16.28
C ALA A 333 2.58 12.99 -17.27
N THR A 334 2.07 11.87 -16.78
CA THR A 334 1.57 10.79 -17.65
C THR A 334 0.13 10.98 -18.08
N THR A 335 -0.72 11.60 -17.26
CA THR A 335 -2.17 11.75 -17.52
C THR A 335 -2.64 13.20 -17.60
N GLY A 336 -1.74 14.17 -17.40
CA GLY A 336 -2.04 15.59 -17.47
C GLY A 336 -2.97 16.08 -16.36
N LEU A 337 -3.50 17.28 -16.55
CA LEU A 337 -4.42 17.92 -15.61
C LEU A 337 -5.72 17.13 -15.48
N LEU A 338 -6.26 16.57 -16.57
CA LEU A 338 -7.51 15.81 -16.52
C LEU A 338 -7.38 14.55 -15.65
N GLY A 339 -6.32 13.78 -15.85
CA GLY A 339 -6.10 12.58 -15.05
C GLY A 339 -5.74 12.90 -13.60
N THR A 340 -4.99 13.98 -13.37
CA THR A 340 -4.68 14.45 -12.01
C THR A 340 -5.92 14.89 -11.25
N LEU A 341 -6.82 15.67 -11.86
CA LEU A 341 -8.07 16.07 -11.23
C LEU A 341 -8.99 14.87 -10.95
N ALA A 342 -9.07 13.91 -11.88
CA ALA A 342 -9.82 12.68 -11.66
C ALA A 342 -9.22 11.83 -10.52
N TYR A 343 -7.89 11.75 -10.44
CA TYR A 343 -7.16 11.07 -9.37
C TYR A 343 -7.38 11.71 -8.00
N LEU A 344 -7.28 13.05 -7.92
CA LEU A 344 -7.56 13.80 -6.69
C LEU A 344 -9.02 13.67 -6.27
N TRP A 345 -9.96 13.68 -7.21
CA TRP A 345 -11.36 13.47 -6.92
C TRP A 345 -11.65 12.04 -6.42
N PHE A 346 -10.97 11.04 -6.96
CA PHE A 346 -11.03 9.67 -6.44
C PHE A 346 -10.59 9.61 -4.98
N TRP A 347 -9.39 10.12 -4.65
CA TRP A 347 -8.92 10.11 -3.26
C TRP A 347 -9.76 10.96 -2.31
N PHE A 348 -10.20 12.15 -2.76
CA PHE A 348 -11.15 12.95 -2.01
C PHE A 348 -12.42 12.17 -1.69
N SER A 349 -12.98 11.45 -2.67
CA SER A 349 -14.18 10.64 -2.49
C SER A 349 -13.96 9.47 -1.52
N VAL A 350 -12.80 8.81 -1.59
CA VAL A 350 -12.42 7.73 -0.66
C VAL A 350 -12.38 8.25 0.78
N PHE A 351 -11.66 9.34 1.04
CA PHE A 351 -11.55 9.90 2.39
C PHE A 351 -12.86 10.52 2.88
N TRP A 352 -13.56 11.27 2.04
CA TRP A 352 -14.87 11.85 2.37
C TRP A 352 -15.89 10.79 2.75
N TRP A 353 -16.04 9.76 1.90
CA TRP A 353 -16.96 8.66 2.18
C TRP A 353 -16.54 7.89 3.43
N GLY A 354 -15.25 7.57 3.57
CA GLY A 354 -14.74 6.78 4.68
C GLY A 354 -14.85 7.50 6.03
N VAL A 355 -14.58 8.81 6.09
CA VAL A 355 -14.77 9.63 7.30
C VAL A 355 -16.25 9.72 7.66
N ARG A 356 -17.13 10.01 6.70
CA ARG A 356 -18.58 10.02 6.94
C ARG A 356 -19.07 8.68 7.45
N ARG A 357 -18.60 7.58 6.85
CA ARG A 357 -18.96 6.24 7.28
C ARG A 357 -18.48 5.96 8.69
N TYR A 358 -17.22 6.26 8.99
CA TYR A 358 -16.64 6.13 10.34
C TYR A 358 -17.45 6.90 11.39
N LEU A 359 -17.84 8.15 11.10
CA LEU A 359 -18.65 8.97 12.02
C LEU A 359 -20.07 8.42 12.22
N SER A 360 -20.61 7.72 11.21
CA SER A 360 -21.94 7.07 11.30
C SER A 360 -21.92 5.72 12.02
N LEU A 361 -20.75 5.16 12.36
CA LEU A 361 -20.67 3.85 12.99
C LEU A 361 -21.18 3.90 14.43
N VAL A 362 -22.29 3.19 14.66
CA VAL A 362 -22.80 2.84 16.00
C VAL A 362 -22.13 1.56 16.54
N GLY A 363 -21.21 0.96 15.77
CA GLY A 363 -20.54 -0.31 16.09
C GLY A 363 -19.59 -0.24 17.30
N GLY A 364 -19.22 -1.43 17.79
CA GLY A 364 -18.32 -1.59 18.95
C GLY A 364 -16.92 -1.02 18.73
N THR A 365 -16.18 -0.82 19.83
CA THR A 365 -14.85 -0.17 19.84
C THR A 365 -13.87 -0.75 18.83
N ALA A 366 -13.93 -2.05 18.55
CA ALA A 366 -13.10 -2.73 17.57
C ALA A 366 -13.42 -2.37 16.11
N GLU A 367 -14.70 -2.27 15.74
CA GLU A 367 -15.10 -1.92 14.37
C GLU A 367 -14.75 -0.47 14.04
N ARG A 368 -14.99 0.43 15.00
CA ARG A 368 -14.56 1.83 14.88
C ARG A 368 -13.04 1.96 14.77
N ALA A 369 -12.30 1.21 15.60
CA ALA A 369 -10.84 1.16 15.53
C ALA A 369 -10.32 0.64 14.19
N PHE A 370 -10.92 -0.45 13.69
CA PHE A 370 -10.59 -1.02 12.40
C PHE A 370 -10.83 -0.01 11.27
N GLY A 371 -12.00 0.65 11.28
CA GLY A 371 -12.34 1.66 10.29
C GLY A 371 -11.39 2.85 10.30
N TRP A 372 -11.05 3.37 11.48
CA TRP A 372 -10.06 4.44 11.65
C TRP A 372 -8.68 4.01 11.17
N GLY A 373 -8.22 2.82 11.58
CA GLY A 373 -6.95 2.26 11.15
C GLY A 373 -6.85 2.08 9.63
N THR A 374 -7.96 1.70 8.97
CA THR A 374 -8.01 1.56 7.51
C THR A 374 -7.91 2.92 6.80
N LEU A 375 -8.59 3.95 7.31
CA LEU A 375 -8.46 5.33 6.82
C LEU A 375 -7.02 5.84 6.95
N VAL A 376 -6.42 5.68 8.13
CA VAL A 376 -5.04 6.08 8.41
C VAL A 376 -4.05 5.30 7.54
N ALA A 377 -4.29 4.00 7.30
CA ALA A 377 -3.49 3.19 6.40
C ALA A 377 -3.48 3.76 4.96
N LEU A 378 -4.66 4.07 4.41
CA LEU A 378 -4.78 4.66 3.07
C LEU A 378 -4.15 6.05 2.98
N LEU A 379 -4.16 6.83 4.06
CA LEU A 379 -3.39 8.07 4.13
C LEU A 379 -1.87 7.79 4.11
N GLY A 380 -1.42 6.80 4.89
CA GLY A 380 -0.03 6.34 4.89
C GLY A 380 0.46 5.89 3.50
N PHE A 381 -0.40 5.23 2.71
CA PHE A 381 -0.13 4.93 1.31
C PHE A 381 0.14 6.21 0.50
N ASN A 382 -0.72 7.23 0.61
CA ASN A 382 -0.56 8.49 -0.12
C ASN A 382 0.69 9.27 0.33
N LEU A 383 0.98 9.30 1.63
CA LEU A 383 2.20 9.93 2.17
C LEU A 383 3.46 9.30 1.59
N GLN A 384 3.53 7.97 1.54
CA GLN A 384 4.65 7.28 0.89
C GLN A 384 4.72 7.55 -0.61
N GLY A 385 3.56 7.69 -1.26
CA GLY A 385 3.43 8.07 -2.66
C GLY A 385 4.06 9.42 -3.01
N LEU A 386 4.27 10.33 -2.05
CA LEU A 386 4.92 11.62 -2.31
C LEU A 386 6.38 11.49 -2.74
N SER A 387 7.06 10.41 -2.34
CA SER A 387 8.47 10.16 -2.66
C SER A 387 8.72 8.73 -3.16
N HIS A 388 7.67 8.05 -3.60
CA HIS A 388 7.71 6.73 -4.20
C HIS A 388 6.65 6.58 -5.28
N LEU A 389 6.96 5.88 -6.37
CA LEU A 389 5.96 5.47 -7.34
C LEU A 389 5.30 4.17 -6.88
N ASN A 390 4.41 4.29 -5.89
CA ASN A 390 3.82 3.11 -5.26
C ASN A 390 2.57 2.60 -5.99
N ILE A 391 1.88 3.45 -6.73
CA ILE A 391 0.59 3.11 -7.32
C ILE A 391 0.69 2.16 -8.54
N TYR A 392 1.85 2.11 -9.20
CA TYR A 392 2.08 1.24 -10.36
C TYR A 392 2.68 -0.12 -9.99
N GLU A 393 3.10 -0.31 -8.73
CA GLU A 393 3.68 -1.58 -8.30
C GLU A 393 2.58 -2.60 -8.02
N PRO A 394 2.53 -3.74 -8.72
CA PRO A 394 1.49 -4.75 -8.54
C PRO A 394 1.33 -5.22 -7.08
N ILE A 395 2.44 -5.41 -6.36
CA ILE A 395 2.46 -5.81 -4.93
C ILE A 395 1.65 -4.82 -4.10
N ILE A 396 1.88 -3.53 -4.29
CA ILE A 396 1.23 -2.48 -3.53
C ILE A 396 -0.21 -2.30 -4.01
N ALA A 397 -0.45 -2.37 -5.31
CA ALA A 397 -1.75 -2.25 -5.94
C ALA A 397 -2.76 -3.33 -5.44
N HIS A 398 -2.33 -4.58 -5.28
CA HIS A 398 -3.15 -5.64 -4.67
C HIS A 398 -3.57 -5.32 -3.24
N ASN A 399 -2.62 -4.84 -2.44
CA ASN A 399 -2.86 -4.44 -1.05
C ASN A 399 -3.77 -3.20 -0.99
N LEU A 400 -3.54 -2.20 -1.85
CA LEU A 400 -4.39 -1.02 -1.98
C LEU A 400 -5.83 -1.42 -2.32
N ALA A 401 -6.04 -2.25 -3.33
CA ALA A 401 -7.37 -2.73 -3.73
C ALA A 401 -8.08 -3.43 -2.56
N PHE A 402 -7.35 -4.24 -1.79
CA PHE A 402 -7.89 -4.90 -0.60
C PHE A 402 -8.27 -3.90 0.49
N PHE A 403 -7.44 -2.89 0.78
CA PHE A 403 -7.76 -1.87 1.79
C PHE A 403 -8.90 -0.95 1.37
N LEU A 404 -9.01 -0.60 0.08
CA LEU A 404 -10.18 0.11 -0.46
C LEU A 404 -11.45 -0.72 -0.26
N ALA A 405 -11.39 -2.03 -0.51
CA ALA A 405 -12.52 -2.94 -0.33
C ALA A 405 -12.91 -3.11 1.14
N LEU A 406 -11.94 -3.17 2.05
CA LEU A 406 -12.17 -3.16 3.50
C LEU A 406 -12.86 -1.86 3.94
N LEU A 407 -12.39 -0.71 3.46
CA LEU A 407 -13.00 0.58 3.76
C LEU A 407 -14.44 0.61 3.27
N ALA A 408 -14.68 0.27 1.99
CA ALA A 408 -16.01 0.24 1.39
C ALA A 408 -16.98 -0.72 2.08
N SER A 409 -16.47 -1.78 2.70
CA SER A 409 -17.27 -2.78 3.43
C SER A 409 -17.50 -2.42 4.90
N MET A 410 -16.99 -1.27 5.37
CA MET A 410 -17.10 -0.83 6.77
C MET A 410 -18.55 -0.76 7.27
N GLY A 411 -18.81 -1.31 8.45
CA GLY A 411 -20.16 -1.48 9.02
C GLY A 411 -20.85 -2.79 8.62
N HIS A 412 -20.24 -3.58 7.72
CA HIS A 412 -20.68 -4.93 7.37
C HIS A 412 -19.63 -5.98 7.71
N LEU A 413 -18.59 -5.62 8.48
CA LEU A 413 -17.43 -6.47 8.72
C LEU A 413 -17.58 -7.42 9.91
N GLY A 414 -18.67 -7.31 10.68
CA GLY A 414 -19.04 -8.28 11.72
C GLY A 414 -17.96 -8.44 12.80
N LEU A 415 -17.22 -7.36 13.10
CA LEU A 415 -16.14 -7.37 14.11
C LEU A 415 -16.72 -7.33 15.52
N ASN A 416 -17.40 -8.41 15.92
CA ASN A 416 -17.81 -8.64 17.30
C ASN A 416 -16.58 -9.12 18.11
N LEU A 417 -15.66 -8.20 18.39
CA LEU A 417 -14.66 -8.43 19.45
C LEU A 417 -15.32 -8.08 20.79
N PRO A 418 -15.07 -8.87 21.86
CA PRO A 418 -15.74 -8.68 23.14
C PRO A 418 -15.63 -7.21 23.58
N ASN A 419 -16.80 -6.59 23.80
CA ASN A 419 -17.00 -5.16 23.99
C ASN A 419 -16.06 -4.58 25.05
N ALA A 420 -15.47 -3.43 24.75
CA ALA A 420 -14.92 -2.55 25.77
C ALA A 420 -16.10 -1.96 26.55
N THR A 421 -16.13 -2.16 27.87
CA THR A 421 -16.94 -1.31 28.73
C THR A 421 -16.46 0.13 28.61
N PRO A 422 -17.35 1.13 28.61
CA PRO A 422 -16.94 2.53 28.57
C PRO A 422 -16.14 2.82 29.84
N THR A 423 -14.87 3.16 29.68
CA THR A 423 -14.07 3.81 30.72
C THR A 423 -14.81 5.08 31.12
N ARG A 424 -15.35 5.11 32.34
CA ARG A 424 -15.83 6.33 32.98
C ARG A 424 -14.68 7.35 33.00
N ALA A 425 -15.06 8.59 32.72
CA ALA A 425 -14.18 9.77 32.60
C ALA A 425 -13.28 9.98 33.83
#